data_AF-A0A401M823-F1
#
_entry.id   AF-A0A401M823-F1
#
_cell.length_a   1.000
_cell.length_b   1.000
_cell.length_c   1.000
_cell.angle_alpha   90.00
_cell.angle_beta   90.00
_cell.angle_gamma   90.00
#
_symmetry.space_group_name_H-M   'P 1'
#
loop_
_entity.id
_entity.type
_entity.pdbx_description
1 polymer ?
#
loop_
_entity_poly.entity_id
_entity_poly.type
_entity_poly.pdbx_seq_one_letter_code
_entity_poly.pdbx_strand_id
1 'polypeptide(L)'
;MEILVGAKAEGPVHDTLTGCAKELLVAQPTPEPIAGAVHPVTDLLRRGVQVRALHHHTVRTPPAARDYARTVTEQGARLRTVERLPGEFAVVDRRLVLLGHGPTRVTLISEQSIVDHFTRVFEQLWEGGWALPAVTTRHPDPARPAKADPKPAILRLLSEGAKDEQVARSLGLSLRTCRRHIADVMSQVGAVGRFQAGVLAARYGLLGIPPVPDDVDGVQGRGSSV
;
A
#
# COMPACT_ATOMS: atom_id res chain seq x y z
N MET A 1 9.02 15.56 -24.68
CA MET A 1 7.77 14.91 -24.22
C MET A 1 7.24 14.10 -25.38
N GLU A 2 6.98 12.82 -25.16
CA GLU A 2 6.48 11.89 -26.17
C GLU A 2 5.25 11.17 -25.60
N ILE A 3 4.19 11.04 -26.38
CA ILE A 3 2.95 10.35 -25.97
C ILE A 3 2.86 9.05 -26.73
N LEU A 4 2.77 7.94 -26.01
CA LEU A 4 2.67 6.59 -26.56
C LEU A 4 1.32 5.97 -26.19
N VAL A 5 0.75 5.19 -27.11
CA VAL A 5 -0.58 4.61 -26.97
C VAL A 5 -0.60 3.16 -27.45
N GLY A 6 -1.29 2.30 -26.68
CA GLY A 6 -1.48 0.87 -26.93
C GLY A 6 -0.16 0.10 -26.94
N ALA A 7 -0.07 -0.93 -27.77
CA ALA A 7 1.13 -1.74 -27.94
C ALA A 7 2.40 -0.93 -28.28
N LYS A 8 2.26 0.27 -28.86
CA LYS A 8 3.40 1.16 -29.15
C LYS A 8 4.05 1.75 -27.89
N ALA A 9 3.36 1.73 -26.76
CA ALA A 9 3.89 2.14 -25.46
C ALA A 9 4.78 1.07 -24.83
N GLU A 10 4.52 -0.21 -25.10
CA GLU A 10 5.15 -1.33 -24.39
C GLU A 10 6.66 -1.38 -24.61
N GLY A 11 7.12 -1.29 -25.87
CA GLY A 11 8.55 -1.32 -26.19
C GLY A 11 9.34 -0.19 -25.53
N PRO A 12 9.01 1.10 -25.78
CA PRO A 12 9.77 2.21 -25.21
C PRO A 12 9.73 2.27 -23.68
N VAL A 13 8.60 1.90 -23.06
CA VAL A 13 8.51 1.80 -21.59
C VAL A 13 9.39 0.66 -21.08
N HIS A 14 9.35 -0.50 -21.73
CA HIS A 14 10.21 -1.62 -21.38
C HIS A 14 11.69 -1.24 -21.50
N ASP A 15 12.12 -0.68 -22.63
CA ASP A 15 13.51 -0.26 -22.86
C ASP A 15 13.97 0.77 -21.83
N THR A 16 13.11 1.71 -21.49
CA THR A 16 13.37 2.71 -20.43
C THR A 16 13.61 2.04 -19.08
N LEU A 17 12.74 1.10 -18.68
CA LEU A 17 12.86 0.41 -17.41
C LEU A 17 14.08 -0.51 -17.40
N THR A 18 14.36 -1.22 -18.50
CA THR A 18 15.57 -2.02 -18.68
C THR A 18 16.83 -1.14 -18.58
N GLY A 19 16.79 0.10 -19.05
CA GLY A 19 17.86 1.09 -18.89
C GLY A 19 18.05 1.64 -17.47
N CYS A 20 17.09 1.43 -16.55
CA CYS A 20 17.15 1.96 -15.19
C CYS A 20 18.34 1.39 -14.42
N ALA A 21 19.16 2.26 -13.83
CA ALA A 21 20.42 1.88 -13.20
C ALA A 21 20.49 2.19 -11.70
N LYS A 22 19.70 3.15 -11.20
CA LYS A 22 19.82 3.67 -9.83
C LYS A 22 18.55 3.52 -9.03
N GLU A 23 17.46 4.11 -9.51
CA GLU A 23 16.21 4.12 -8.76
C GLU A 23 14.98 4.19 -9.65
N LEU A 24 13.92 3.55 -9.16
CA LEU A 24 12.58 3.60 -9.72
C LEU A 24 11.61 4.01 -8.62
N LEU A 25 10.91 5.13 -8.83
CA LEU A 25 9.86 5.63 -7.94
C LEU A 25 8.52 5.41 -8.64
N VAL A 26 7.58 4.70 -8.01
CA VAL A 26 6.29 4.36 -8.64
C VAL A 26 5.14 4.81 -7.75
N ALA A 27 4.18 5.52 -8.32
CA ALA A 27 2.92 5.89 -7.68
C ALA A 27 1.79 5.34 -8.53
N GLN A 28 1.06 4.33 -8.03
CA GLN A 28 0.04 3.64 -8.80
C GLN A 28 -1.16 3.22 -7.93
N PRO A 29 -2.41 3.48 -8.36
CA PRO A 29 -3.60 3.19 -7.58
C PRO A 29 -3.90 1.69 -7.46
N THR A 30 -3.48 0.90 -8.44
CA THR A 30 -3.60 -0.57 -8.43
C THR A 30 -2.22 -1.23 -8.30
N PRO A 31 -2.17 -2.53 -7.95
CA PRO A 31 -0.92 -3.30 -7.96
C PRO A 31 -0.47 -3.66 -9.38
N GLU A 32 -1.37 -3.54 -10.35
CA GLU A 32 -1.07 -3.79 -11.75
C GLU A 32 -0.08 -2.73 -12.25
N PRO A 33 0.94 -3.13 -13.04
CA PRO A 33 1.89 -2.18 -13.59
C PRO A 33 1.22 -1.17 -14.51
N ILE A 34 1.82 0.03 -14.58
CA ILE A 34 1.54 1.02 -15.62
C ILE A 34 1.50 0.34 -16.99
N ALA A 35 0.51 0.68 -17.80
CA ALA A 35 0.35 0.20 -19.17
C ALA A 35 1.69 0.17 -19.94
N GLY A 36 2.13 -1.03 -20.34
CA GLY A 36 3.39 -1.26 -21.05
C GLY A 36 4.64 -1.43 -20.18
N ALA A 37 4.55 -1.27 -18.87
CA ALA A 37 5.59 -1.63 -17.90
C ALA A 37 5.50 -3.12 -17.50
N VAL A 38 5.42 -4.02 -18.49
CA VAL A 38 5.53 -5.47 -18.26
C VAL A 38 7.02 -5.80 -18.05
N HIS A 39 7.60 -5.29 -16.97
CA HIS A 39 8.90 -5.73 -16.48
C HIS A 39 8.72 -6.08 -15.01
N PRO A 40 9.05 -7.32 -14.59
CA PRO A 40 8.95 -7.65 -13.18
C PRO A 40 9.96 -6.78 -12.42
N VAL A 41 9.46 -5.96 -11.50
CA VAL A 41 10.24 -5.17 -10.52
C VAL A 41 11.40 -6.00 -9.94
N THR A 42 11.20 -7.31 -9.81
CA THR A 42 12.20 -8.34 -9.49
C THR A 42 13.52 -8.24 -10.27
N ASP A 43 13.50 -7.99 -11.59
CA ASP A 43 14.73 -7.87 -12.39
C ASP A 43 15.52 -6.62 -12.02
N LEU A 44 14.84 -5.50 -11.78
CA LEU A 44 15.46 -4.26 -11.33
C LEU A 44 16.10 -4.42 -9.95
N LEU A 45 15.37 -5.06 -9.03
CA LEU A 45 15.87 -5.37 -7.70
C LEU A 45 17.10 -6.28 -7.75
N ARG A 46 17.09 -7.32 -8.60
CA ARG A 46 18.26 -8.20 -8.83
C ARG A 46 19.48 -7.44 -9.34
N ARG A 47 19.28 -6.38 -10.11
CA ARG A 47 20.35 -5.49 -10.60
C ARG A 47 20.80 -4.45 -9.55
N GLY A 48 20.20 -4.45 -8.36
CA GLY A 48 20.52 -3.50 -7.29
C GLY A 48 19.85 -2.13 -7.42
N VAL A 49 18.88 -1.98 -8.33
CA VAL A 49 18.10 -0.75 -8.47
C VAL A 49 17.23 -0.54 -7.23
N GLN A 50 17.23 0.67 -6.68
CA GLN A 50 16.37 1.01 -5.55
C GLN A 50 14.93 1.22 -6.03
N VAL A 51 14.01 0.37 -5.59
CA VAL A 51 12.59 0.50 -5.96
C VAL A 51 11.77 0.98 -4.77
N ARG A 52 11.07 2.09 -4.95
CA ARG A 52 10.10 2.64 -3.98
C ARG A 52 8.73 2.76 -4.65
N ALA A 53 7.71 2.16 -4.05
CA ALA A 53 6.37 2.14 -4.61
C ALA A 53 5.33 2.66 -3.61
N LEU A 54 4.47 3.56 -4.07
CA LEU A 54 3.29 4.08 -3.40
C LEU A 54 2.04 3.48 -4.04
N HIS A 55 1.19 2.89 -3.20
CA HIS A 55 -0.10 2.36 -3.62
C HIS A 55 -1.26 2.99 -2.88
N HIS A 56 -2.46 2.94 -3.46
CA HIS A 56 -3.67 3.29 -2.72
C HIS A 56 -3.96 2.27 -1.59
N HIS A 57 -4.57 2.67 -0.48
CA HIS A 57 -4.86 1.75 0.64
C HIS A 57 -5.70 0.52 0.27
N THR A 58 -6.50 0.59 -0.80
CA THR A 58 -7.33 -0.53 -1.27
C THR A 58 -6.52 -1.76 -1.67
N VAL A 59 -5.23 -1.63 -2.04
CA VAL A 59 -4.38 -2.79 -2.36
C VAL A 59 -4.12 -3.68 -1.15
N ARG A 60 -4.43 -3.20 0.07
CA ARG A 60 -4.32 -3.98 1.30
C ARG A 60 -5.38 -5.07 1.41
N THR A 61 -6.40 -5.12 0.57
CA THR A 61 -7.49 -6.11 0.70
C THR A 61 -7.30 -7.37 -0.15
N PRO A 62 -6.97 -7.28 -1.46
CA PRO A 62 -6.88 -8.47 -2.31
C PRO A 62 -5.69 -9.39 -1.95
N PRO A 63 -5.89 -10.73 -1.85
CA PRO A 63 -4.81 -11.67 -1.56
C PRO A 63 -3.65 -11.57 -2.57
N ALA A 64 -3.95 -11.48 -3.87
CA ALA A 64 -2.93 -11.37 -4.92
C ALA A 64 -2.06 -10.11 -4.77
N ALA A 65 -2.65 -8.98 -4.38
CA ALA A 65 -1.91 -7.74 -4.14
C ALA A 65 -0.98 -7.86 -2.93
N ARG A 66 -1.42 -8.54 -1.86
CA ARG A 66 -0.59 -8.81 -0.68
C ARG A 66 0.56 -9.75 -1.01
N ASP A 67 0.32 -10.79 -1.80
CA ASP A 67 1.33 -11.78 -2.20
C ASP A 67 2.40 -11.15 -3.10
N TYR A 68 1.99 -10.33 -4.06
CA TYR A 68 2.90 -9.54 -4.87
C TYR A 68 3.75 -8.62 -3.99
N ALA A 69 3.10 -7.81 -3.15
CA ALA A 69 3.80 -6.85 -2.30
C ALA A 69 4.78 -7.53 -1.34
N ARG A 70 4.44 -8.71 -0.80
CA ARG A 70 5.35 -9.53 0.00
C ARG A 70 6.58 -9.94 -0.82
N THR A 71 6.36 -10.52 -2.00
CA THR A 71 7.42 -11.02 -2.87
C THR A 71 8.43 -9.92 -3.23
N VAL A 72 7.95 -8.75 -3.65
CA VAL A 72 8.85 -7.64 -4.02
C VAL A 72 9.50 -6.99 -2.80
N THR A 73 8.85 -6.98 -1.63
CA THR A 73 9.46 -6.47 -0.39
C THR A 73 10.60 -7.38 0.08
N GLU A 74 10.41 -8.70 0.02
CA GLU A 74 11.45 -9.69 0.36
C GLU A 74 12.69 -9.55 -0.54
N GLN A 75 12.51 -9.07 -1.77
CA GLN A 75 13.58 -8.77 -2.72
C GLN A 75 14.17 -7.37 -2.57
N GLY A 76 13.71 -6.58 -1.60
CA GLY A 76 14.29 -5.29 -1.25
C GLY A 76 13.52 -4.06 -1.74
N ALA A 77 12.38 -4.21 -2.40
CA ALA A 77 11.52 -3.07 -2.70
C ALA A 77 10.94 -2.47 -1.41
N ARG A 78 10.78 -1.16 -1.39
CA ARG A 78 10.11 -0.47 -0.29
C ARG A 78 8.71 -0.08 -0.76
N LEU A 79 7.69 -0.55 -0.05
CA LEU A 79 6.31 -0.25 -0.38
C LEU A 79 5.63 0.56 0.73
N ARG A 80 4.92 1.60 0.31
CA ARG A 80 4.06 2.42 1.17
C ARG A 80 2.67 2.52 0.54
N THR A 81 1.68 2.79 1.37
CA THR A 81 0.33 3.06 0.93
C THR A 81 -0.14 4.42 1.40
N VAL A 82 -0.92 5.09 0.57
CA VAL A 82 -1.51 6.41 0.81
C VAL A 82 -3.01 6.39 0.56
N GLU A 83 -3.70 7.35 1.15
CA GLU A 83 -5.15 7.52 1.02
C GLU A 83 -5.56 8.12 -0.32
N ARG A 84 -4.71 8.96 -0.91
CA ARG A 84 -4.96 9.55 -2.23
C ARG A 84 -3.68 9.61 -3.04
N LEU A 85 -3.80 9.25 -4.32
CA LEU A 85 -2.76 9.41 -5.31
C LEU A 85 -3.20 10.45 -6.34
N PRO A 86 -2.32 11.38 -6.75
CA PRO A 86 -2.66 12.39 -7.76
C PRO A 86 -2.81 11.79 -9.17
N GLY A 87 -2.41 10.53 -9.37
CA GLY A 87 -2.45 9.82 -10.64
C GLY A 87 -1.46 8.66 -10.65
N GLU A 88 -1.37 7.99 -11.78
CA GLU A 88 -0.38 6.93 -12.03
C GLU A 88 0.88 7.52 -12.68
N PHE A 89 2.01 7.39 -12.02
CA PHE A 89 3.29 7.81 -12.58
C PHE A 89 4.47 7.00 -12.06
N ALA A 90 5.56 7.01 -12.82
CA ALA A 90 6.86 6.53 -12.38
C ALA A 90 7.97 7.52 -12.70
N VAL A 91 8.99 7.57 -11.86
CA VAL A 91 10.22 8.32 -12.08
C VAL A 91 11.38 7.35 -12.21
N VAL A 92 12.12 7.42 -13.32
CA VAL A 92 13.26 6.56 -13.62
C VAL A 92 14.54 7.38 -13.51
N ASP A 93 15.44 6.97 -12.60
CA ASP A 93 16.76 7.56 -12.36
C ASP A 93 16.76 9.10 -12.17
N ARG A 94 15.63 9.69 -11.77
CA ARG A 94 15.39 11.15 -11.72
C ARG A 94 15.73 11.86 -13.04
N ARG A 95 15.51 11.19 -14.16
CA ARG A 95 15.77 11.72 -15.51
C ARG A 95 14.56 11.63 -16.43
N LEU A 96 13.61 10.76 -16.10
CA LEU A 96 12.43 10.54 -16.91
C LEU A 96 11.23 10.30 -16.01
N VAL A 97 10.10 10.89 -16.39
CA VAL A 97 8.78 10.59 -15.84
C VAL A 97 7.98 9.81 -16.87
N LEU A 98 7.36 8.73 -16.41
CA LEU A 98 6.30 8.01 -17.11
C LEU A 98 4.97 8.42 -16.48
N LEU A 99 4.07 9.04 -17.25
CA LEU A 99 2.71 9.37 -16.79
C LEU A 99 1.70 8.40 -17.41
N GLY A 100 1.06 7.59 -16.58
CA GLY A 100 -0.02 6.69 -16.97
C GLY A 100 -1.33 7.47 -17.15
N HIS A 101 -2.04 7.19 -18.24
CA HIS A 101 -3.36 7.72 -18.55
C HIS A 101 -4.33 6.55 -18.76
N GLY A 102 -4.44 5.71 -17.74
CA GLY A 102 -5.20 4.46 -17.80
C GLY A 102 -4.42 3.33 -18.50
N PRO A 103 -5.11 2.24 -18.88
CA PRO A 103 -4.48 0.95 -19.19
C PRO A 103 -3.74 0.88 -20.53
N THR A 104 -3.74 1.95 -21.34
CA THR A 104 -3.18 1.90 -22.69
C THR A 104 -2.38 3.13 -23.08
N ARG A 105 -2.24 4.15 -22.25
CA ARG A 105 -1.59 5.40 -22.67
C ARG A 105 -0.57 5.84 -21.64
N VAL A 106 0.64 6.13 -22.12
CA VAL A 106 1.74 6.61 -21.30
C VAL A 106 2.40 7.81 -21.97
N THR A 107 2.81 8.78 -21.17
CA THR A 107 3.57 9.93 -21.65
C THR A 107 4.96 9.91 -21.03
N LEU A 108 5.98 9.98 -21.87
CA LEU A 108 7.39 10.05 -21.48
C LEU A 108 7.82 11.52 -21.43
N ILE A 109 8.30 11.97 -20.28
CA ILE A 109 8.75 13.34 -20.06
C ILE A 109 10.16 13.33 -19.51
N SER A 110 11.10 13.86 -20.28
CA SER A 110 12.53 13.99 -19.91
C SER A 110 12.91 15.43 -19.55
N GLU A 111 11.95 16.35 -19.48
CA GLU A 111 12.21 17.74 -19.12
C GLU A 111 12.51 17.80 -17.62
N GLN A 112 13.71 18.29 -17.26
CA GLN A 112 14.24 18.15 -15.91
C GLN A 112 13.40 18.87 -14.85
N SER A 113 12.81 20.03 -15.17
CA SER A 113 11.98 20.76 -14.20
C SER A 113 10.72 19.98 -13.81
N ILE A 114 10.11 19.27 -14.77
CA ILE A 114 8.98 18.36 -14.55
C ILE A 114 9.44 17.13 -13.79
N VAL A 115 10.57 16.52 -14.16
CA VAL A 115 11.13 15.35 -13.45
C VAL A 115 11.39 15.67 -11.98
N ASP A 116 11.99 16.83 -11.70
CA ASP A 116 12.24 17.29 -10.34
C ASP A 116 10.93 17.54 -9.57
N HIS A 117 9.91 18.09 -10.24
CA HIS A 117 8.60 18.30 -9.66
C HIS A 117 7.93 16.99 -9.25
N PHE A 118 7.86 16.00 -10.15
CA PHE A 118 7.29 14.69 -9.84
C PHE A 118 8.09 13.92 -8.78
N THR A 119 9.41 14.09 -8.77
CA THR A 119 10.25 13.54 -7.69
C THR A 119 9.86 14.15 -6.35
N ARG A 120 9.68 15.48 -6.25
CA ARG A 120 9.23 16.13 -5.02
C ARG A 120 7.84 15.67 -4.58
N VAL A 121 6.89 15.57 -5.51
CA VAL A 121 5.54 15.06 -5.23
C VAL A 121 5.63 13.64 -4.67
N PHE A 122 6.44 12.77 -5.27
CA PHE A 122 6.66 11.42 -4.77
C PHE A 122 7.22 11.43 -3.35
N GLU A 123 8.26 12.21 -3.07
CA GLU A 123 8.88 12.24 -1.74
C GLU A 123 7.90 12.76 -0.66
N GLN A 124 7.09 13.77 -0.96
CA GLN A 124 6.05 14.24 -0.04
C GLN A 124 5.01 13.15 0.28
N LEU A 125 4.52 12.45 -0.74
CA LEU A 125 3.60 11.33 -0.55
C LEU A 125 4.29 10.16 0.16
N TRP A 126 5.58 9.96 -0.09
CA TRP A 126 6.38 8.92 0.55
C TRP A 126 6.48 9.17 2.04
N GLU A 127 6.85 10.38 2.47
CA GLU A 127 6.96 10.77 3.87
C GLU A 127 5.64 10.63 4.63
N GLY A 128 4.53 11.05 4.03
CA GLY A 128 3.17 10.89 4.61
C GLY A 128 2.58 9.49 4.45
N GLY A 129 3.21 8.63 3.65
CA GLY A 129 2.73 7.29 3.33
C GLY A 129 2.99 6.30 4.46
N TRP A 130 2.00 5.43 4.69
CA TRP A 130 2.13 4.35 5.66
C TRP A 130 2.91 3.21 5.05
N ALA A 131 3.96 2.74 5.72
CA ALA A 131 4.60 1.48 5.35
C ALA A 131 3.52 0.43 5.13
N LEU A 132 3.49 -0.16 3.94
CA LEU A 132 2.75 -1.40 3.80
C LEU A 132 3.49 -2.34 4.73
N PRO A 133 2.84 -2.87 5.79
CA PRO A 133 3.53 -3.78 6.66
C PRO A 133 3.97 -4.92 5.76
N ALA A 134 5.28 -4.99 5.50
CA ALA A 134 5.93 -6.25 5.35
C ALA A 134 5.30 -7.07 6.47
N VAL A 135 4.61 -8.15 6.12
CA VAL A 135 4.32 -9.18 7.11
C VAL A 135 5.70 -9.46 7.67
N THR A 136 5.99 -8.84 8.81
CA THR A 136 7.27 -8.90 9.46
C THR A 136 7.21 -10.28 10.03
N THR A 137 7.65 -11.23 9.20
CA THR A 137 8.10 -12.53 9.62
C THR A 137 9.25 -12.26 10.56
N ARG A 138 8.91 -11.93 11.81
CA ARG A 138 9.69 -12.39 12.93
C ARG A 138 9.73 -13.89 12.71
N HIS A 139 10.89 -14.39 12.25
CA HIS A 139 11.07 -15.78 11.82
C HIS A 139 10.27 -16.70 12.74
N PRO A 140 9.29 -17.45 12.22
CA PRO A 140 8.75 -18.55 12.98
C PRO A 140 9.88 -19.55 13.07
N ASP A 141 10.28 -19.82 14.31
CA ASP A 141 11.01 -21.02 14.70
C ASP A 141 10.48 -22.22 13.87
N PRO A 142 11.33 -22.91 13.08
CA PRO A 142 10.90 -23.96 12.14
C PRO A 142 10.23 -25.16 12.83
N ALA A 143 10.13 -25.17 14.16
CA ALA A 143 9.44 -26.21 14.93
C ALA A 143 7.93 -25.96 15.18
N ARG A 144 7.31 -24.88 14.68
CA ARG A 144 5.88 -24.60 14.94
C ARG A 144 5.04 -24.52 13.66
N PRO A 145 3.94 -25.29 13.54
CA PRO A 145 3.06 -25.20 12.36
C PRO A 145 2.55 -23.77 12.20
N ALA A 146 2.55 -23.27 10.96
CA ALA A 146 2.20 -21.90 10.60
C ALA A 146 0.77 -21.55 11.07
N LYS A 147 0.65 -20.98 12.27
CA LYS A 147 -0.58 -20.38 12.78
C LYS A 147 -0.82 -19.08 12.01
N ALA A 148 -2.01 -18.92 11.44
CA ALA A 148 -2.44 -17.68 10.81
C ALA A 148 -2.16 -16.47 11.72
N ASP A 149 -1.66 -15.37 11.15
CA ASP A 149 -1.36 -14.14 11.89
C ASP A 149 -2.63 -13.64 12.59
N PRO A 150 -2.66 -13.50 13.93
CA PRO A 150 -3.84 -13.05 14.64
C PRO A 150 -4.16 -11.55 14.44
N LYS A 151 -3.22 -10.74 13.92
CA LYS A 151 -3.35 -9.27 13.86
C LYS A 151 -4.57 -8.76 13.06
N PRO A 152 -4.93 -9.30 11.89
CA PRO A 152 -6.12 -8.87 11.15
C PRO A 152 -7.42 -9.14 11.93
N ALA A 153 -7.49 -10.29 12.59
CA ALA A 153 -8.65 -10.64 13.42
C ALA A 153 -8.75 -9.76 14.66
N ILE A 154 -7.60 -9.42 15.27
CA ILE A 154 -7.54 -8.44 16.38
C ILE A 154 -8.06 -7.08 15.93
N LEU A 155 -7.58 -6.55 14.80
CA LEU A 155 -8.03 -5.26 14.26
C LEU A 155 -9.55 -5.23 14.03
N ARG A 156 -10.10 -6.31 13.47
CA ARG A 156 -11.54 -6.48 13.29
C ARG A 156 -12.30 -6.46 14.61
N LEU A 157 -11.91 -7.29 15.57
CA LEU A 157 -12.58 -7.34 16.86
C LEU A 157 -12.46 -6.00 17.62
N LEU A 158 -11.33 -5.30 17.52
CA LEU A 158 -11.18 -3.96 18.08
C LEU A 158 -12.11 -2.93 17.42
N SER A 159 -12.31 -3.01 16.09
CA SER A 159 -13.26 -2.17 15.37
C SER A 159 -14.72 -2.44 15.76
N GLU A 160 -15.02 -3.67 16.16
CA GLU A 160 -16.33 -4.09 16.70
C GLU A 160 -16.50 -3.71 18.19
N GLY A 161 -15.52 -3.05 18.81
CA GLY A 161 -15.56 -2.64 20.21
C GLY A 161 -15.25 -3.76 21.21
N ALA A 162 -14.69 -4.88 20.76
CA ALA A 162 -14.35 -5.99 21.64
C ALA A 162 -13.28 -5.61 22.69
N LYS A 163 -13.49 -6.08 23.92
CA LYS A 163 -12.51 -5.99 25.01
C LYS A 163 -11.45 -7.08 24.86
N ASP A 164 -10.25 -6.86 25.42
CA ASP A 164 -9.12 -7.80 25.35
C ASP A 164 -9.50 -9.25 25.70
N GLU A 165 -10.39 -9.45 26.69
CA GLU A 165 -10.86 -10.77 27.10
C GLU A 165 -11.75 -11.46 26.06
N GLN A 166 -12.51 -10.69 25.29
CA GLN A 166 -13.32 -11.19 24.18
C GLN A 166 -12.41 -11.53 23.00
N VAL A 167 -11.42 -10.68 22.71
CA VAL A 167 -10.40 -10.94 21.68
C VAL A 167 -9.57 -12.18 22.00
N ALA A 168 -9.10 -12.30 23.24
CA ALA A 168 -8.31 -13.43 23.70
C ALA A 168 -9.08 -14.75 23.58
N ARG A 169 -10.36 -14.76 24.00
CA ARG A 169 -11.25 -15.92 23.86
C ARG A 169 -11.51 -16.29 22.41
N SER A 170 -11.84 -15.30 21.57
CA SER A 170 -12.13 -15.51 20.15
C SER A 170 -10.95 -16.12 19.39
N LEU A 171 -9.72 -15.78 19.78
CA LEU A 171 -8.50 -16.23 19.12
C LEU A 171 -7.80 -17.41 19.80
N GLY A 172 -8.37 -17.94 20.89
CA GLY A 172 -7.75 -19.00 21.68
C GLY A 172 -6.37 -18.60 22.24
N LEU A 173 -6.20 -17.34 22.63
CA LEU A 173 -4.96 -16.77 23.16
C LEU A 173 -5.07 -16.52 24.67
N SER A 174 -3.94 -16.56 25.37
CA SER A 174 -3.88 -16.01 26.73
C SER A 174 -4.09 -14.50 26.70
N LEU A 175 -4.68 -13.93 27.76
CA LEU A 175 -4.90 -12.48 27.85
C LEU A 175 -3.60 -11.68 27.72
N ARG A 176 -2.50 -12.18 28.29
CA ARG A 176 -1.17 -11.57 28.18
C ARG A 176 -0.68 -11.53 26.73
N THR A 177 -0.81 -12.64 26.00
CA THR A 177 -0.40 -12.74 24.59
C THR A 177 -1.27 -11.84 23.71
N CYS A 178 -2.58 -11.83 23.96
CA CYS A 178 -3.54 -10.98 23.26
C CYS A 178 -3.20 -9.49 23.43
N ARG A 179 -2.98 -9.02 24.66
CA ARG A 179 -2.59 -7.64 24.95
C ARG A 179 -1.31 -7.21 24.25
N ARG A 180 -0.30 -8.09 24.20
CA ARG A 180 0.92 -7.82 23.44
C ARG A 180 0.62 -7.62 21.96
N HIS A 181 -0.17 -8.51 21.35
CA HIS A 181 -0.56 -8.35 19.95
C HIS A 181 -1.40 -7.08 19.71
N ILE A 182 -2.29 -6.72 20.63
CA ILE A 182 -3.06 -5.47 20.55
C ILE A 182 -2.12 -4.25 20.58
N ALA A 183 -1.12 -4.23 21.48
CA ALA A 183 -0.13 -3.16 21.54
C ALA A 183 0.70 -3.07 20.25
N ASP A 184 1.16 -4.20 19.72
CA ASP A 184 1.88 -4.25 18.44
C ASP A 184 1.01 -3.71 17.30
N VAL A 185 -0.27 -4.10 17.25
CA VAL A 185 -1.24 -3.64 16.26
C VAL A 185 -1.47 -2.13 16.36
N MET A 186 -1.73 -1.61 17.56
CA MET A 186 -1.94 -0.18 17.80
C MET A 186 -0.71 0.65 17.40
N SER A 187 0.49 0.17 17.71
CA SER A 187 1.74 0.80 17.28
C SER A 187 1.88 0.80 15.76
N GLN A 188 1.56 -0.31 15.09
CA GLN A 188 1.64 -0.43 13.63
C GLN A 188 0.65 0.48 12.89
N VAL A 189 -0.53 0.72 13.45
CA VAL A 189 -1.52 1.64 12.85
C VAL A 189 -1.40 3.08 13.37
N GLY A 190 -0.45 3.36 14.26
CA GLY A 190 -0.26 4.70 14.84
C GLY A 190 -1.42 5.17 15.73
N ALA A 191 -2.17 4.25 16.34
CA ALA A 191 -3.28 4.59 17.21
C ALA A 191 -2.83 4.77 18.66
N VAL A 192 -3.27 5.86 19.30
CA VAL A 192 -3.10 6.09 20.75
C VAL A 192 -4.22 5.47 21.59
N GLY A 193 -5.26 4.93 20.95
CA GLY A 193 -6.35 4.23 21.63
C GLY A 193 -7.09 3.26 20.71
N ARG A 194 -7.77 2.28 21.30
CA ARG A 194 -8.45 1.20 20.55
C ARG A 194 -9.56 1.68 19.61
N PHE A 195 -10.29 2.72 20.01
CA PHE A 195 -11.32 3.32 19.15
C PHE A 195 -10.69 3.93 17.90
N GLN A 196 -9.61 4.70 18.10
CA GLN A 196 -8.82 5.23 17.01
C GLN A 196 -8.21 4.11 16.15
N ALA A 197 -7.76 3.01 16.76
CA ALA A 197 -7.26 1.84 16.03
C ALA A 197 -8.34 1.25 15.11
N GLY A 198 -9.60 1.15 15.57
CA GLY A 198 -10.73 0.70 14.76
C GLY A 198 -11.05 1.66 13.61
N VAL A 199 -11.09 2.97 13.87
CA VAL A 199 -11.35 4.00 12.83
C VAL A 199 -10.24 4.00 11.78
N LEU A 200 -8.98 3.98 12.20
CA LEU A 200 -7.84 3.92 11.29
C LEU A 200 -7.83 2.60 10.51
N ALA A 201 -8.20 1.49 11.15
CA ALA A 201 -8.32 0.21 10.45
C ALA A 201 -9.39 0.24 9.36
N ALA A 202 -10.54 0.86 9.62
CA ALA A 202 -11.62 1.03 8.63
C ALA A 202 -11.19 1.96 7.49
N ARG A 203 -10.67 3.15 7.81
CA ARG A 203 -10.18 4.13 6.82
C ARG A 203 -9.09 3.55 5.92
N TYR A 204 -8.22 2.72 6.47
CA TYR A 204 -7.09 2.14 5.73
C TYR A 204 -7.37 0.77 5.12
N GLY A 205 -8.64 0.32 5.09
CA GLY A 205 -9.04 -0.95 4.48
C GLY A 205 -8.43 -2.20 5.14
N LEU A 206 -7.97 -2.07 6.39
CA LEU A 206 -7.31 -3.15 7.13
C LEU A 206 -8.28 -4.21 7.66
N LEU A 207 -9.58 -3.90 7.67
CA LEU A 207 -10.63 -4.77 8.20
C LEU A 207 -11.09 -5.85 7.21
N GLY A 208 -10.67 -5.77 5.93
CA GLY A 208 -11.19 -6.63 4.88
C GLY A 208 -12.69 -6.40 4.58
N ILE A 209 -13.23 -5.30 5.10
CA ILE A 209 -14.56 -4.77 4.83
C ILE A 209 -14.36 -3.60 3.86
N PRO A 210 -15.16 -3.46 2.78
CA PRO A 210 -15.06 -2.31 1.89
C PRO A 210 -15.17 -1.00 2.70
N PRO A 211 -14.39 0.04 2.36
CA PRO A 211 -14.42 1.31 3.08
C PRO A 211 -15.85 1.85 3.11
N VAL A 212 -16.28 2.32 4.28
CA VAL A 212 -17.56 3.04 4.40
C VAL A 212 -17.43 4.31 3.55
N PRO A 213 -18.31 4.54 2.56
CA PRO A 213 -18.31 5.78 1.79
C PRO A 213 -18.37 6.99 2.72
N ASP A 214 -17.67 8.08 2.39
CA ASP A 214 -17.62 9.31 3.20
C ASP A 214 -18.98 10.04 3.32
N ASP A 215 -20.05 9.52 2.70
CA ASP A 215 -21.41 10.03 2.83
C ASP A 215 -22.04 9.60 4.16
N VAL A 216 -21.54 10.19 5.24
CA VAL A 216 -22.35 10.52 6.41
C VAL A 216 -22.76 11.99 6.30
N ASP A 217 -23.46 12.33 5.21
CA ASP A 217 -24.26 13.53 5.19
C ASP A 217 -25.30 13.43 6.31
N GLY A 218 -25.12 14.32 7.29
CA GLY A 218 -26.07 14.71 8.32
C GLY A 218 -27.07 13.65 8.77
N VAL A 219 -26.88 13.17 10.00
CA VAL A 219 -28.02 12.87 10.87
C VAL A 219 -28.82 14.17 11.03
N GLN A 220 -29.68 14.48 10.06
CA GLN A 220 -30.76 15.44 10.22
C GLN A 220 -31.70 14.80 11.24
N GLY A 221 -31.65 15.35 12.45
CA GLY A 221 -32.53 14.99 13.54
C GLY A 221 -33.97 14.99 13.04
N ARG A 222 -34.59 13.81 13.03
CA ARG A 222 -36.04 13.70 13.11
C ARG A 222 -36.45 14.14 14.50
N GLY A 223 -36.53 15.44 14.71
CA GLY A 223 -37.40 16.02 15.73
C GLY A 223 -38.83 15.91 15.23
N SER A 224 -39.52 14.84 15.60
CA SER A 224 -40.97 14.75 15.50
C SER A 224 -41.58 15.37 16.75
N SER A 225 -42.34 16.44 16.53
CA SER A 225 -43.50 16.97 17.27
C SER A 225 -43.65 16.69 18.77
N VAL A 226 -43.81 17.78 19.54
CA VAL A 226 -45.09 18.14 20.20
C VAL A 226 -45.26 19.65 20.13
#